data_AF-A0A9Q3UR58-F1
#
_entry.id   AF-A0A9Q3UR58-F1
#
_cell.length_a   1.000
_cell.length_b   1.000
_cell.length_c   1.000
_cell.angle_alpha   90.00
_cell.angle_beta   90.00
_cell.angle_gamma   90.00
#
_symmetry.space_group_name_H-M   'P 1'
#
loop_
_entity.id
_entity.type
_entity.pdbx_description
1 polymer ?
#
loop_
_entity_poly.entity_id
_entity_poly.type
_entity_poly.pdbx_seq_one_letter_code
_entity_poly.pdbx_strand_id
1 'polypeptide(L)'
;MPLAPVSYRLLACRAIEQAAGLEPDPAVERGRAAALERERIASHLGWLAQLGRQLSFVWLTRRAAALQLETQRADREQLVALRPALQSLIARLEHTPLLKARLKGIGALPHGSQDLRGTVARASGRTEDARQADAMYRELGFEMRAESAGDAWARLRQRHVEIMTSLDLVEVAGDPELPKLRAIDNPSGTGEATVETPRGRATLRLTQERGQVVSVELDSACSQHIGLVADLVEGQELGDALVAVGSLDLSPWEVTS
;
A
#
# COMPACT_ATOMS: atom_id res chain seq x y z
N MET A 1 4.51 -8.21 10.03
CA MET A 1 4.06 -6.82 9.80
C MET A 1 4.15 -6.55 8.31
N PRO A 2 3.16 -5.90 7.68
CA PRO A 2 3.27 -5.56 6.27
C PRO A 2 4.27 -4.41 6.15
N LEU A 3 5.53 -4.72 5.92
CA LEU A 3 6.53 -3.72 5.54
C LEU A 3 6.35 -3.41 4.05
N ALA A 4 6.70 -2.19 3.62
CA ALA A 4 6.73 -1.80 2.21
C ALA A 4 8.18 -1.56 1.70
N PRO A 5 9.12 -2.50 1.90
CA PRO A 5 10.53 -2.29 1.59
C PRO A 5 10.79 -2.01 0.10
N VAL A 6 10.02 -2.59 -0.81
CA VAL A 6 10.12 -2.33 -2.26
C VAL A 6 9.71 -0.90 -2.56
N SER A 7 8.61 -0.41 -1.98
CA SER A 7 8.14 0.97 -2.12
C SER A 7 9.20 1.98 -1.66
N TYR A 8 9.76 1.81 -0.46
CA TYR A 8 10.79 2.72 0.05
C TYR A 8 12.11 2.62 -0.72
N ARG A 9 12.48 1.41 -1.14
CA ARG A 9 13.65 1.22 -1.99
C ARG A 9 13.48 1.91 -3.35
N LEU A 10 12.28 1.85 -3.94
CA LEU A 10 11.98 2.55 -5.18
C LEU A 10 12.00 4.07 -5.00
N LEU A 11 11.42 4.59 -3.91
CA LEU A 11 11.50 6.01 -3.57
C LEU A 11 12.94 6.49 -3.52
N ALA A 12 13.81 5.76 -2.81
CA ALA A 12 15.23 6.07 -2.75
C ALA A 12 15.90 5.99 -4.13
N CYS A 13 15.65 4.94 -4.92
CA CYS A 13 16.21 4.82 -6.26
C CYS A 13 15.80 6.00 -7.15
N ARG A 14 14.50 6.31 -7.23
CA ARG A 14 13.98 7.40 -8.06
C ARG A 14 14.50 8.77 -7.61
N ALA A 15 14.54 9.05 -6.31
CA ALA A 15 15.02 10.34 -5.80
C ALA A 15 16.52 10.54 -6.03
N ILE A 16 17.35 9.50 -5.82
CA ILE A 16 18.80 9.55 -6.10
C ILE A 16 19.06 9.69 -7.61
N GLU A 17 18.34 8.92 -8.43
CA GLU A 17 18.45 8.97 -9.89
C GLU A 17 18.04 10.33 -10.45
N GLN A 18 16.96 10.93 -9.93
CA GLN A 18 16.53 12.28 -10.32
C GLN A 18 17.55 13.34 -9.89
N ALA A 19 18.05 13.26 -8.66
CA ALA A 19 19.11 14.16 -8.18
C ALA A 19 20.40 14.07 -9.00
N ALA A 20 20.63 12.93 -9.67
CA ALA A 20 21.74 12.71 -10.59
C ALA A 20 21.41 13.05 -12.06
N GLY A 21 20.19 13.51 -12.37
CA GLY A 21 19.74 13.86 -13.72
C GLY A 21 19.59 12.64 -14.64
N LEU A 22 19.34 11.45 -14.10
CA LEU A 22 19.16 10.24 -14.90
C LEU A 22 17.71 10.07 -15.34
N GLU A 23 17.51 9.86 -16.63
CA GLU A 23 16.19 9.55 -17.19
C GLU A 23 15.72 8.13 -16.80
N PRO A 24 14.41 7.90 -16.63
CA PRO A 24 13.87 6.56 -16.36
C PRO A 24 13.98 5.65 -17.58
N ASP A 25 14.38 4.39 -17.37
CA ASP A 25 14.32 3.34 -18.40
C ASP A 25 12.95 2.65 -18.36
N PRO A 26 12.13 2.70 -19.42
CA PRO A 26 10.80 2.10 -19.43
C PRO A 26 10.77 0.60 -19.12
N ALA A 27 11.79 -0.17 -19.52
CA ALA A 27 11.83 -1.61 -19.23
C ALA A 27 12.06 -1.85 -17.73
N VAL A 28 12.94 -1.08 -17.12
CA VAL A 28 13.23 -1.14 -15.68
C VAL A 28 12.04 -0.65 -14.86
N GLU A 29 11.40 0.44 -15.28
CA GLU A 29 10.21 0.98 -14.60
C GLU A 29 9.03 0.00 -14.65
N ARG A 30 8.87 -0.74 -15.76
CA ARG A 30 7.84 -1.78 -15.88
C ARG A 30 8.06 -2.92 -14.87
N GLY A 31 9.29 -3.41 -14.73
CA GLY A 31 9.63 -4.42 -13.71
C GLY A 31 9.48 -3.90 -12.28
N ARG A 32 9.87 -2.65 -12.03
CA ARG A 32 9.67 -1.95 -10.73
C ARG A 32 8.18 -1.83 -10.38
N ALA A 33 7.32 -1.51 -11.36
CA ALA A 33 5.88 -1.46 -11.17
C ALA A 33 5.30 -2.84 -10.81
N ALA A 34 5.70 -3.91 -11.50
CA ALA A 34 5.31 -5.27 -11.14
C ALA A 34 5.74 -5.64 -9.70
N ALA A 35 6.93 -5.22 -9.27
CA ALA A 35 7.41 -5.43 -7.90
C ALA A 35 6.61 -4.65 -6.85
N LEU A 36 6.20 -3.42 -7.14
CA LEU A 36 5.30 -2.65 -6.26
C LEU A 36 3.94 -3.32 -6.11
N GLU A 37 3.35 -3.79 -7.21
CA GLU A 37 2.02 -4.41 -7.18
C GLU A 37 2.06 -5.78 -6.48
N ARG A 38 3.15 -6.56 -6.62
CA ARG A 38 3.39 -7.75 -5.78
C ARG A 38 3.47 -7.38 -4.30
N GLU A 39 4.20 -6.33 -3.95
CA GLU A 39 4.27 -5.84 -2.56
C GLU A 39 2.90 -5.39 -2.05
N ARG A 40 2.08 -4.73 -2.89
CA ARG A 40 0.73 -4.31 -2.55
C ARG A 40 -0.16 -5.49 -2.19
N ILE A 41 -0.16 -6.55 -3.00
CA ILE A 41 -0.89 -7.79 -2.71
C ILE A 41 -0.41 -8.39 -1.38
N ALA A 42 0.91 -8.54 -1.21
CA ALA A 42 1.48 -9.12 0.01
C ALA A 42 1.19 -8.28 1.26
N SER A 43 1.16 -6.95 1.13
CA SER A 43 0.85 -6.03 2.22
C SER A 43 -0.61 -6.18 2.66
N HIS A 44 -1.55 -6.16 1.69
CA HIS A 44 -2.97 -6.31 1.96
C HIS A 44 -3.32 -7.67 2.57
N LEU A 45 -2.67 -8.75 2.11
CA LEU A 45 -2.79 -10.07 2.73
C LEU A 45 -2.22 -10.10 4.16
N GLY A 46 -1.10 -9.41 4.39
CA GLY A 46 -0.54 -9.24 5.73
C GLY A 46 -1.49 -8.51 6.68
N TRP A 47 -2.14 -7.45 6.20
CA TRP A 47 -3.17 -6.73 6.93
C TRP A 47 -4.37 -7.64 7.24
N LEU A 48 -4.87 -8.40 6.26
CA LEU A 48 -5.95 -9.37 6.48
C LEU A 48 -5.60 -10.44 7.52
N ALA A 49 -4.35 -10.91 7.53
CA ALA A 49 -3.88 -11.86 8.55
C ALA A 49 -3.87 -11.25 9.96
N GLN A 50 -3.48 -9.97 10.08
CA GLN A 50 -3.53 -9.23 11.34
C GLN A 50 -4.96 -8.99 11.80
N LEU A 51 -5.85 -8.59 10.89
CA LEU A 51 -7.26 -8.44 11.18
C LEU A 51 -7.88 -9.75 11.69
N GLY A 52 -7.59 -10.87 11.01
CA GLY A 52 -8.04 -12.19 11.43
C GLY A 52 -7.58 -12.53 12.85
N ARG A 53 -6.35 -12.15 13.22
CA ARG A 53 -5.83 -12.35 14.58
C ARG A 53 -6.56 -11.47 15.58
N GLN A 54 -6.73 -10.19 15.28
CA GLN A 54 -7.40 -9.22 16.15
C GLN A 54 -8.86 -9.60 16.44
N LEU A 55 -9.55 -10.13 15.43
CA LEU A 55 -10.95 -10.55 15.53
C LEU A 55 -11.12 -12.04 15.88
N SER A 56 -10.04 -12.77 16.16
CA SER A 56 -10.04 -14.21 16.46
C SER A 56 -10.58 -15.12 15.34
N PHE A 57 -10.58 -14.67 14.09
CA PHE A 57 -10.83 -15.50 12.91
C PHE A 57 -9.56 -16.27 12.50
N VAL A 58 -9.28 -17.38 13.21
CA VAL A 58 -8.08 -18.23 12.98
C VAL A 58 -7.94 -18.67 11.52
N TRP A 59 -9.06 -18.97 10.86
CA TRP A 59 -9.06 -19.36 9.45
C TRP A 59 -8.52 -18.25 8.54
N LEU A 60 -8.87 -16.99 8.83
CA LEU A 60 -8.45 -15.83 8.06
C LEU A 60 -6.97 -15.58 8.29
N THR A 61 -6.53 -15.58 9.56
CA THR A 61 -5.12 -15.44 9.93
C THR A 61 -4.25 -16.44 9.18
N ARG A 62 -4.61 -17.73 9.20
CA ARG A 62 -3.83 -18.78 8.55
C ARG A 62 -3.84 -18.64 7.03
N ARG A 63 -5.02 -18.44 6.43
CA ARG A 63 -5.14 -18.40 4.97
C ARG A 63 -4.46 -17.17 4.36
N ALA A 64 -4.68 -15.99 4.95
CA ALA A 64 -4.05 -14.77 4.47
C ALA A 64 -2.53 -14.79 4.68
N ALA A 65 -2.03 -15.32 5.80
CA ALA A 65 -0.59 -15.46 6.03
C ALA A 65 0.09 -16.43 5.04
N ALA A 66 -0.57 -17.55 4.72
CA ALA A 66 -0.04 -18.49 3.71
C ALA A 66 0.06 -17.82 2.33
N LEU A 67 -1.02 -17.19 1.88
CA LEU A 67 -1.03 -16.47 0.59
C LEU A 67 -0.05 -15.31 0.57
N GLN A 68 0.12 -14.60 1.69
CA GLN A 68 1.12 -13.54 1.81
C GLN A 68 2.53 -14.09 1.53
N LEU A 69 2.89 -15.22 2.14
CA LEU A 69 4.22 -15.83 1.98
C LEU A 69 4.44 -16.32 0.53
N GLU A 70 3.42 -16.95 -0.06
CA GLU A 70 3.44 -17.37 -1.46
C GLU A 70 3.65 -16.15 -2.38
N THR A 71 2.88 -15.08 -2.18
CA THR A 71 2.94 -13.84 -2.97
C THR A 71 4.31 -13.17 -2.90
N GLN A 72 4.95 -13.11 -1.72
CA GLN A 72 6.21 -12.38 -1.53
C GLN A 72 7.36 -12.88 -2.41
N ARG A 73 7.34 -14.16 -2.79
CA ARG A 73 8.41 -14.81 -3.55
C ARG A 73 8.00 -15.14 -4.98
N ALA A 74 6.74 -14.93 -5.30
CA ALA A 74 6.19 -15.32 -6.59
C ALA A 74 6.75 -14.47 -7.73
N ASP A 75 7.07 -15.14 -8.83
CA ASP A 75 7.22 -14.53 -10.15
C ASP A 75 5.84 -14.22 -10.77
N ARG A 76 5.81 -13.69 -12.00
CA ARG A 76 4.56 -13.33 -12.67
C ARG A 76 3.62 -14.52 -12.83
N GLU A 77 4.11 -15.67 -13.29
CA GLU A 77 3.28 -16.84 -13.57
C GLU A 77 2.66 -17.38 -12.27
N GLN A 78 3.45 -17.46 -11.21
CA GLN A 78 3.01 -17.89 -9.89
C GLN A 78 1.98 -16.91 -9.31
N LEU A 79 2.17 -15.59 -9.47
CA LEU A 79 1.18 -14.61 -9.02
C LEU A 79 -0.16 -14.80 -9.73
N VAL A 80 -0.15 -14.92 -11.05
CA VAL A 80 -1.38 -15.16 -11.84
C VAL A 80 -2.06 -16.47 -11.42
N ALA A 81 -1.28 -17.52 -11.14
CA ALA A 81 -1.82 -18.79 -10.66
C ALA A 81 -2.50 -18.69 -9.28
N LEU A 82 -2.18 -17.68 -8.46
CA LEU A 82 -2.86 -17.43 -7.17
C LEU A 82 -4.26 -16.80 -7.34
N ARG A 83 -4.66 -16.36 -8.54
CA ARG A 83 -5.95 -15.70 -8.79
C ARG A 83 -7.15 -16.45 -8.19
N PRO A 84 -7.35 -17.76 -8.42
CA PRO A 84 -8.51 -18.47 -7.89
C PRO A 84 -8.49 -18.56 -6.36
N ALA A 85 -7.30 -18.69 -5.79
CA ALA A 85 -7.09 -18.74 -4.34
C ALA A 85 -7.40 -17.40 -3.66
N LEU A 86 -7.00 -16.28 -4.27
CA LEU A 86 -7.32 -14.92 -3.81
C LEU A 86 -8.82 -14.64 -3.92
N GLN A 87 -9.44 -14.99 -5.05
CA GLN A 87 -10.89 -14.85 -5.25
C GLN A 87 -11.69 -15.67 -4.23
N SER A 88 -11.28 -16.90 -3.95
CA SER A 88 -11.92 -17.73 -2.93
C SER A 88 -11.82 -17.12 -1.54
N LEU A 89 -10.67 -16.55 -1.17
CA LEU A 89 -10.50 -15.83 0.10
C LEU A 89 -11.43 -14.61 0.18
N ILE A 90 -11.43 -13.77 -0.87
CA ILE A 90 -12.28 -12.57 -0.96
C ILE A 90 -13.77 -12.94 -0.86
N ALA A 91 -14.22 -13.93 -1.63
CA ALA A 91 -15.60 -14.40 -1.57
C ALA A 91 -15.97 -14.90 -0.17
N ARG A 92 -15.07 -15.62 0.51
CA ARG A 92 -15.33 -16.08 1.89
C ARG A 92 -15.42 -14.91 2.88
N LEU A 93 -14.58 -13.89 2.73
CA LEU A 93 -14.62 -12.68 3.56
C LEU A 93 -15.97 -11.96 3.41
N GLU A 94 -16.45 -11.79 2.18
CA GLU A 94 -17.73 -11.13 1.88
C GLU A 94 -18.94 -11.92 2.39
N HIS A 95 -18.89 -13.25 2.31
CA HIS A 95 -19.95 -14.14 2.78
C HIS A 95 -19.89 -14.47 4.29
N THR A 96 -19.00 -13.85 5.07
CA THR A 96 -18.91 -14.07 6.52
C THR A 96 -19.70 -12.97 7.27
N PRO A 97 -20.95 -13.22 7.75
CA PRO A 97 -21.80 -12.16 8.31
C PRO A 97 -21.23 -11.55 9.59
N LEU A 98 -20.58 -12.37 10.42
CA LEU A 98 -19.95 -11.91 11.66
C LEU A 98 -18.81 -10.93 11.38
N LEU A 99 -18.06 -11.12 10.29
CA LEU A 99 -16.98 -10.20 9.92
C LEU A 99 -17.56 -8.83 9.53
N LYS A 100 -18.62 -8.81 8.72
CA LYS A 100 -19.34 -7.59 8.36
C LYS A 100 -19.90 -6.88 9.59
N ALA A 101 -20.51 -7.62 10.51
CA ALA A 101 -21.07 -7.07 11.76
C ALA A 101 -19.99 -6.43 12.67
N ARG A 102 -18.74 -6.92 12.60
CA ARG A 102 -17.61 -6.44 13.43
C ARG A 102 -16.80 -5.31 12.78
N LEU A 103 -17.19 -4.85 11.60
CA LEU A 103 -16.45 -3.85 10.82
C LEU A 103 -17.32 -2.71 10.30
N LYS A 104 -18.56 -3.02 9.91
CA LYS A 104 -19.47 -2.03 9.32
C LYS A 104 -19.87 -1.00 10.36
N GLY A 105 -19.74 0.28 10.00
CA GLY A 105 -20.02 1.43 10.87
C GLY A 105 -18.89 1.77 11.85
N ILE A 106 -17.85 0.94 11.98
CA ILE A 106 -16.74 1.19 12.91
C ILE A 106 -15.63 1.98 12.21
N GLY A 107 -15.08 2.96 12.93
CA GLY A 107 -13.99 3.79 12.44
C GLY A 107 -14.39 4.72 11.30
N ALA A 108 -15.66 5.16 11.26
CA ALA A 108 -16.06 6.21 10.32
C ALA A 108 -15.19 7.46 10.53
N LEU A 109 -14.66 8.01 9.45
CA LEU A 109 -13.77 9.17 9.54
C LEU A 109 -14.55 10.45 9.89
N PRO A 110 -13.97 11.36 10.70
CA PRO A 110 -14.56 12.66 10.98
C PRO A 110 -14.92 13.43 9.70
N HIS A 111 -16.00 14.21 9.76
CA HIS A 111 -16.35 15.10 8.66
C HIS A 111 -15.23 16.13 8.44
N GLY A 112 -14.83 16.30 7.17
CA GLY A 112 -13.79 17.27 6.81
C GLY A 112 -12.36 16.78 7.04
N SER A 113 -12.13 15.48 7.35
CA SER A 113 -10.76 14.93 7.37
C SER A 113 -10.02 15.28 6.07
N GLN A 114 -8.89 15.97 6.24
CA GLN A 114 -7.98 16.39 5.18
C GLN A 114 -6.85 15.37 5.00
N ASP A 115 -6.15 15.46 3.88
CA ASP A 115 -4.92 14.68 3.60
C ASP A 115 -5.02 13.16 3.74
N LEU A 116 -6.22 12.59 3.55
CA LEU A 116 -6.39 11.15 3.46
C LEU A 116 -5.65 10.63 2.23
N ARG A 117 -4.82 9.61 2.41
CA ARG A 117 -4.10 8.93 1.32
C ARG A 117 -4.47 7.45 1.18
N GLY A 118 -4.17 6.88 0.02
CA GLY A 118 -4.21 5.45 -0.22
C GLY A 118 -5.56 4.78 -0.01
N THR A 119 -5.51 3.56 0.54
CA THR A 119 -6.70 2.74 0.82
C THR A 119 -7.72 3.49 1.68
N VAL A 120 -7.26 4.24 2.68
CA VAL A 120 -8.12 5.02 3.57
C VAL A 120 -8.88 6.10 2.78
N ALA A 121 -8.19 6.83 1.92
CA ALA A 121 -8.79 7.86 1.07
C ALA A 121 -9.80 7.27 0.07
N ARG A 122 -9.39 6.21 -0.63
CA ARG A 122 -10.21 5.56 -1.66
C ARG A 122 -11.44 4.86 -1.08
N ALA A 123 -11.38 4.36 0.16
CA ALA A 123 -12.56 3.83 0.86
C ALA A 123 -13.55 4.92 1.30
N SER A 124 -13.10 6.18 1.34
CA SER A 124 -13.86 7.38 1.74
C SER A 124 -14.23 8.29 0.56
N GLY A 125 -14.15 7.78 -0.67
CA GLY A 125 -14.61 8.45 -1.89
C GLY A 125 -13.63 9.46 -2.48
N ARG A 126 -12.40 9.53 -1.96
CA ARG A 126 -11.36 10.38 -2.54
C ARG A 126 -10.83 9.73 -3.82
N THR A 127 -10.63 10.54 -4.84
CA THR A 127 -10.22 10.13 -6.19
C THR A 127 -8.75 10.46 -6.46
N GLU A 128 -7.91 10.35 -5.44
CA GLU A 128 -6.47 10.60 -5.55
C GLU A 128 -5.69 9.29 -5.42
N ASP A 129 -4.84 9.01 -6.40
CA ASP A 129 -3.89 7.90 -6.40
C ASP A 129 -2.66 8.30 -7.20
N ALA A 130 -1.46 8.25 -6.60
CA ALA A 130 -0.25 8.72 -7.28
C ALA A 130 0.09 7.92 -8.55
N ARG A 131 -0.46 6.71 -8.71
CA ARG A 131 -0.31 5.90 -9.92
C ARG A 131 -0.99 6.52 -11.14
N GLN A 132 -2.01 7.37 -10.96
CA GLN A 132 -2.67 8.03 -12.10
C GLN A 132 -1.74 9.01 -12.83
N ALA A 133 -0.81 9.63 -12.10
CA ALA A 133 0.18 10.55 -12.67
C ALA A 133 1.45 9.83 -13.17
N ASP A 134 1.68 8.58 -12.77
CA ASP A 134 2.86 7.80 -13.15
C ASP A 134 2.74 7.29 -14.60
N ALA A 135 3.74 7.61 -15.43
CA ALA A 135 3.73 7.26 -16.85
C ALA A 135 3.67 5.75 -17.10
N MET A 136 4.34 4.94 -16.27
CA MET A 136 4.34 3.49 -16.41
C MET A 136 2.97 2.91 -16.09
N TYR A 137 2.30 3.38 -15.03
CA TYR A 137 0.95 2.92 -14.72
C TYR A 137 -0.09 3.32 -15.77
N ARG A 138 0.07 4.49 -16.42
CA ARG A 138 -0.76 4.87 -17.59
C ARG A 138 -0.57 3.90 -18.76
N GLU A 139 0.67 3.49 -19.04
CA GLU A 139 0.97 2.50 -20.09
C GLU A 139 0.40 1.12 -19.76
N LEU A 140 0.42 0.72 -18.48
CA LEU A 140 -0.18 -0.53 -17.99
C LEU A 140 -1.71 -0.52 -17.94
N GLY A 141 -2.35 0.62 -18.24
CA GLY A 141 -3.81 0.74 -18.24
C GLY A 141 -4.42 0.77 -16.82
N PHE A 142 -3.72 1.36 -15.85
CA PHE A 142 -4.24 1.48 -14.48
C PHE A 142 -5.53 2.30 -14.42
N GLU A 143 -6.57 1.70 -13.84
CA GLU A 143 -7.84 2.36 -13.52
C GLU A 143 -8.06 2.40 -12.01
N MET A 144 -8.23 3.61 -11.48
CA MET A 144 -8.50 3.81 -10.06
C MET A 144 -9.96 3.45 -9.73
N ARG A 145 -10.16 2.79 -8.59
CA ARG A 145 -11.48 2.47 -8.02
C ARG A 145 -11.57 2.98 -6.58
N ALA A 146 -12.72 3.54 -6.23
CA ALA A 146 -13.01 4.08 -4.91
C ALA A 146 -14.41 3.66 -4.43
N GLU A 147 -14.56 3.52 -3.13
CA GLU A 147 -15.83 3.38 -2.41
C GLU A 147 -16.09 4.63 -1.57
N SER A 148 -17.31 4.86 -1.08
CA SER A 148 -17.65 6.10 -0.36
C SER A 148 -18.14 5.89 1.09
N ALA A 149 -18.07 4.68 1.63
CA ALA A 149 -18.61 4.38 2.96
C ALA A 149 -17.67 4.76 4.11
N GLY A 150 -16.34 4.74 3.90
CA GLY A 150 -15.34 5.29 4.81
C GLY A 150 -15.12 4.57 6.15
N ASP A 151 -15.86 3.51 6.43
CA ASP A 151 -15.72 2.67 7.63
C ASP A 151 -14.68 1.55 7.45
N ALA A 152 -14.41 0.80 8.52
CA ALA A 152 -13.46 -0.32 8.48
C ALA A 152 -13.86 -1.42 7.47
N TRP A 153 -15.16 -1.60 7.22
CA TRP A 153 -15.66 -2.51 6.21
C TRP A 153 -15.34 -2.04 4.79
N ALA A 154 -15.54 -0.75 4.50
CA ALA A 154 -15.18 -0.13 3.23
C ALA A 154 -13.67 -0.24 2.98
N ARG A 155 -12.85 -0.01 4.01
CA ARG A 155 -11.39 -0.17 3.94
C ARG A 155 -10.95 -1.62 3.70
N LEU A 156 -11.70 -2.61 4.19
CA LEU A 156 -11.46 -4.02 3.86
C LEU A 156 -11.79 -4.32 2.39
N ARG A 157 -12.96 -3.87 1.90
CA ARG A 157 -13.36 -4.10 0.51
C ARG A 157 -12.44 -3.39 -0.47
N GLN A 158 -12.02 -2.17 -0.17
CA GLN A 158 -11.05 -1.44 -0.98
C GLN A 158 -9.74 -2.23 -1.15
N ARG A 159 -9.26 -2.92 -0.10
CA ARG A 159 -8.08 -3.80 -0.22
C ARG A 159 -8.33 -5.00 -1.13
N HIS A 160 -9.53 -5.57 -1.15
CA HIS A 160 -9.88 -6.64 -2.09
C HIS A 160 -9.80 -6.17 -3.54
N VAL A 161 -10.38 -4.99 -3.81
CA VAL A 161 -10.34 -4.35 -5.12
C VAL A 161 -8.89 -4.10 -5.55
N GLU A 162 -8.06 -3.60 -4.63
CA GLU A 162 -6.64 -3.37 -4.90
C GLU A 162 -5.85 -4.65 -5.11
N ILE A 163 -6.10 -5.73 -4.36
CA ILE A 163 -5.45 -7.03 -4.59
C ILE A 163 -5.70 -7.50 -6.03
N MET A 164 -6.96 -7.47 -6.48
CA MET A 164 -7.31 -7.92 -7.82
C MET A 164 -6.75 -6.99 -8.91
N THR A 165 -6.83 -5.67 -8.70
CA THR A 165 -6.26 -4.68 -9.62
C THR A 165 -4.74 -4.82 -9.73
N SER A 166 -4.05 -5.06 -8.62
CA SER A 166 -2.60 -5.31 -8.60
C SER A 166 -2.24 -6.56 -9.40
N LEU A 167 -3.06 -7.61 -9.29
CA LEU A 167 -2.85 -8.85 -10.01
C LEU A 167 -3.01 -8.67 -11.53
N ASP A 168 -4.03 -7.91 -11.95
CA ASP A 168 -4.24 -7.55 -13.35
C ASP A 168 -3.07 -6.72 -13.90
N LEU A 169 -2.55 -5.78 -13.10
CA LEU A 169 -1.38 -4.98 -13.48
C LEU A 169 -0.11 -5.83 -13.61
N VAL A 170 0.15 -6.76 -12.69
CA VAL A 170 1.30 -7.69 -12.77
C VAL A 170 1.19 -8.56 -14.01
N GLU A 171 0.00 -9.05 -14.34
CA GLU A 171 -0.23 -9.90 -15.50
C GLU A 171 0.21 -9.23 -16.81
N VAL A 172 0.00 -7.91 -16.93
CA VAL A 172 0.41 -7.06 -18.05
C VAL A 172 1.87 -6.60 -17.94
N ALA A 173 2.33 -6.23 -16.75
CA ALA A 173 3.66 -5.66 -16.54
C ALA A 173 4.78 -6.67 -16.73
N GLY A 174 4.56 -7.94 -16.40
CA GLY A 174 5.59 -8.99 -16.52
C GLY A 174 6.21 -9.34 -15.17
N ASP A 175 7.46 -9.80 -15.20
CA ASP A 175 8.13 -10.27 -13.99
C ASP A 175 8.51 -9.13 -13.03
N PRO A 176 8.21 -9.28 -11.72
CA PRO A 176 8.65 -8.35 -10.70
C PRO A 176 10.17 -8.17 -10.65
N GLU A 177 10.65 -6.94 -10.86
CA GLU A 177 12.05 -6.59 -10.68
C GLU A 177 12.24 -5.69 -9.46
N LEU A 178 13.07 -6.12 -8.52
CA LEU A 178 13.39 -5.31 -7.34
C LEU A 178 14.12 -4.03 -7.76
N PRO A 179 13.72 -2.84 -7.26
CA PRO A 179 14.39 -1.59 -7.58
C PRO A 179 15.88 -1.65 -7.21
N LYS A 180 16.76 -1.56 -8.19
CA LYS A 180 18.20 -1.47 -7.96
C LYS A 180 18.65 -0.07 -8.36
N LEU A 181 19.48 0.54 -7.52
CA LEU A 181 20.10 1.80 -7.84
C LEU A 181 21.10 1.57 -8.98
N ARG A 182 21.02 2.40 -10.01
CA ARG A 182 22.00 2.41 -11.10
C ARG A 182 23.37 2.85 -10.58
N ALA A 183 24.44 2.51 -11.28
CA ALA A 183 25.76 3.04 -10.94
C ALA A 183 25.78 4.55 -11.22
N ILE A 184 26.11 5.34 -10.20
CA ILE A 184 26.17 6.81 -10.28
C ILE A 184 27.46 7.28 -9.61
N ASP A 185 28.30 8.02 -10.34
CA ASP A 185 29.57 8.50 -9.83
C ASP A 185 29.40 9.81 -9.05
N ASN A 186 29.57 9.72 -7.72
CA ASN A 186 29.61 10.86 -6.78
C ASN A 186 28.51 11.92 -7.00
N PRO A 187 27.22 11.53 -7.05
CA PRO A 187 26.19 12.48 -7.38
C PRO A 187 26.07 13.58 -6.33
N SER A 188 25.82 14.80 -6.82
CA SER A 188 25.50 15.96 -5.99
C SER A 188 24.25 16.61 -6.55
N GLY A 189 23.30 16.96 -5.69
CA GLY A 189 22.02 17.54 -6.10
C GLY A 189 20.88 17.22 -5.15
N THR A 190 19.71 17.75 -5.47
CA THR A 190 18.45 17.49 -4.74
C THR A 190 17.52 16.71 -5.65
N GLY A 191 16.85 15.72 -5.10
CA GLY A 191 15.87 14.90 -5.81
C GLY A 191 14.64 14.64 -4.95
N GLU A 192 13.53 14.45 -5.63
CA GLU A 192 12.21 14.16 -5.09
C GLU A 192 11.59 13.02 -5.89
N ALA A 193 11.03 12.04 -5.19
CA ALA A 193 10.26 10.98 -5.81
C ALA A 193 8.96 10.72 -5.06
N THR A 194 7.91 10.39 -5.80
CA THR A 194 6.62 10.00 -5.26
C THR A 194 6.27 8.58 -5.74
N VAL A 195 5.76 7.76 -4.82
CA VAL A 195 5.30 6.39 -5.09
C VAL A 195 4.00 6.16 -4.31
N GLU A 196 3.00 5.53 -4.96
CA GLU A 196 1.82 5.02 -4.25
C GLU A 196 2.17 3.71 -3.54
N THR A 197 2.50 3.78 -2.26
CA THR A 197 2.73 2.57 -1.43
C THR A 197 1.41 1.82 -1.20
N PRO A 198 1.41 0.61 -0.61
CA PRO A 198 0.18 -0.08 -0.24
C PRO A 198 -0.72 0.72 0.74
N ARG A 199 -0.12 1.62 1.54
CA ARG A 199 -0.80 2.48 2.51
C ARG A 199 -1.23 3.83 1.94
N GLY A 200 -0.63 4.23 0.83
CA GLY A 200 -0.91 5.48 0.13
C GLY A 200 0.32 6.18 -0.41
N ARG A 201 0.11 7.33 -1.05
CA ARG A 201 1.16 8.21 -1.56
C ARG A 201 2.21 8.52 -0.48
N ALA A 202 3.46 8.19 -0.81
CA ALA A 202 4.63 8.62 -0.08
C ALA A 202 5.56 9.42 -1.00
N THR A 203 6.17 10.46 -0.46
CA THR A 203 7.12 11.32 -1.17
C THR A 203 8.42 11.39 -0.38
N LEU A 204 9.54 11.13 -1.05
CA LEU A 204 10.88 11.23 -0.50
C LEU A 204 11.60 12.39 -1.17
N ARG A 205 12.08 13.34 -0.37
CA ARG A 205 13.04 14.37 -0.79
C ARG A 205 14.39 14.06 -0.18
N LEU A 206 15.45 14.18 -0.96
CA LEU A 206 16.80 14.05 -0.45
C LEU A 206 17.73 15.05 -1.12
N THR A 207 18.77 15.42 -0.37
CA THR A 207 19.92 16.14 -0.92
C THR A 207 21.15 15.30 -0.71
N GLN A 208 21.98 15.23 -1.75
CA GLN A 208 23.23 14.50 -1.74
C GLN A 208 24.40 15.38 -2.17
N GLU A 209 25.57 15.14 -1.58
CA GLU A 209 26.82 15.81 -1.87
C GLU A 209 27.93 14.78 -2.00
N ARG A 210 28.59 14.74 -3.16
CA ARG A 210 29.70 13.80 -3.45
C ARG A 210 29.35 12.34 -3.10
N GLY A 211 28.14 11.91 -3.44
CA GLY A 211 27.64 10.56 -3.19
C GLY A 211 27.20 10.27 -1.75
N GLN A 212 27.22 11.26 -0.85
CA GLN A 212 26.68 11.12 0.50
C GLN A 212 25.33 11.82 0.60
N VAL A 213 24.34 11.14 1.16
CA VAL A 213 23.04 11.75 1.46
C VAL A 213 23.18 12.60 2.72
N VAL A 214 23.00 13.92 2.58
CA VAL A 214 23.18 14.90 3.66
C VAL A 214 21.86 15.35 4.29
N SER A 215 20.74 15.17 3.58
CA SER A 215 19.40 15.49 4.08
C SER A 215 18.37 14.55 3.47
N VAL A 216 17.39 14.14 4.27
CA VAL A 216 16.25 13.32 3.86
C VAL A 216 14.99 13.82 4.56
N GLU A 217 13.92 13.96 3.79
CA GLU A 217 12.57 14.20 4.28
C GLU A 217 11.63 13.16 3.64
N LEU A 218 10.90 12.42 4.48
CA LEU A 218 9.92 11.43 4.04
C LEU A 218 8.53 11.85 4.53
N ASP A 219 7.65 12.15 3.58
CA ASP A 219 6.22 12.37 3.84
C ASP A 219 5.44 11.11 3.45
N SER A 220 4.80 10.47 4.43
CA SER A 220 4.16 9.17 4.29
C SER A 220 2.66 9.22 4.60
N ALA A 221 1.91 8.20 4.17
CA ALA A 221 0.51 8.05 4.54
C ALA A 221 0.32 7.91 6.07
N CYS A 222 1.23 7.21 6.75
CA CYS A 222 1.13 6.99 8.19
C CYS A 222 1.23 8.31 8.97
N SER A 223 2.13 9.22 8.57
CA SER A 223 2.31 10.54 9.19
C SER A 223 1.04 11.40 9.14
N GLN A 224 0.19 11.21 8.12
CA GLN A 224 -1.09 11.90 7.99
C GLN A 224 -2.20 11.19 8.78
N HIS A 225 -2.25 9.86 8.72
CA HIS A 225 -3.34 9.09 9.33
C HIS A 225 -3.22 8.93 10.84
N ILE A 226 -2.02 9.05 11.42
CA ILE A 226 -1.82 8.93 12.87
C ILE A 226 -2.63 9.96 13.67
N GLY A 227 -2.84 11.16 13.11
CA GLY A 227 -3.66 12.21 13.72
C GLY A 227 -5.14 11.85 13.85
N LEU A 228 -5.64 10.90 13.05
CA LEU A 228 -7.03 10.44 13.11
C LEU A 228 -7.29 9.53 14.31
N VAL A 229 -6.25 9.00 14.95
CA VAL A 229 -6.41 7.98 16.00
C VAL A 229 -7.20 8.52 17.18
N ALA A 230 -6.93 9.76 17.63
CA ALA A 230 -7.63 10.35 18.77
C ALA A 230 -9.15 10.42 18.53
N ASP A 231 -9.56 10.97 17.40
CA ASP A 231 -10.97 11.11 17.03
C ASP A 231 -11.66 9.75 16.83
N LEU A 232 -10.94 8.76 16.32
CA LEU A 232 -11.49 7.43 16.03
C LEU A 232 -11.68 6.55 17.27
N VAL A 233 -11.00 6.85 18.37
CA VAL A 233 -11.13 6.07 19.62
C VAL A 233 -11.99 6.77 20.67
N GLU A 234 -12.23 8.08 20.52
CA GLU A 234 -13.01 8.84 21.48
C GLU A 234 -14.45 8.30 21.58
N GLY A 235 -14.86 7.99 22.82
CA GLY A 235 -16.20 7.48 23.11
C GLY A 235 -16.50 6.07 22.58
N GLN A 236 -15.50 5.35 22.06
CA GLN A 236 -15.68 4.00 21.53
C GLN A 236 -15.44 2.91 22.58
N GLU A 237 -16.17 1.80 22.45
CA GLU A 237 -15.83 0.54 23.13
C GLU A 237 -14.43 0.06 22.72
N LEU A 238 -13.68 -0.55 23.64
CA LEU A 238 -12.28 -0.93 23.40
C LEU A 238 -12.11 -1.81 22.16
N GLY A 239 -13.04 -2.73 21.91
CA GLY A 239 -13.01 -3.60 20.73
C GLY A 239 -13.12 -2.82 19.42
N ASP A 240 -14.03 -1.84 19.38
CA ASP A 240 -14.29 -1.03 18.20
C ASP A 240 -13.19 0.00 17.97
N ALA A 241 -12.65 0.58 19.05
CA ALA A 241 -11.48 1.46 19.00
C ALA A 241 -10.27 0.76 18.36
N LEU A 242 -9.97 -0.48 18.79
CA LEU A 242 -8.89 -1.28 18.20
C LEU A 242 -9.15 -1.60 16.74
N VAL A 243 -10.41 -1.89 16.35
CA VAL A 243 -10.78 -2.13 14.94
C VAL A 243 -10.62 -0.87 14.11
N ALA A 244 -11.04 0.28 14.62
CA ALA A 244 -10.91 1.57 13.95
C ALA A 244 -9.44 1.87 13.65
N VAL A 245 -8.56 1.81 14.67
CA VAL A 245 -7.11 2.03 14.51
C VAL A 245 -6.48 0.98 13.61
N GLY A 246 -6.79 -0.30 13.80
CA GLY A 246 -6.29 -1.39 12.96
C GLY A 246 -6.67 -1.24 11.49
N SER A 247 -7.84 -0.64 11.20
CA SER A 247 -8.31 -0.41 9.82
C SER A 247 -7.49 0.60 9.03
N LEU A 248 -6.81 1.53 9.73
CA LEU A 248 -5.93 2.53 9.12
C LEU A 248 -4.62 1.92 8.61
N ASP A 249 -4.21 0.74 9.09
CA ASP A 249 -2.96 0.07 8.72
C ASP A 249 -1.73 0.97 8.95
N LEU A 250 -1.66 1.59 10.12
CA LEU A 250 -0.55 2.44 10.52
C LEU A 250 0.73 1.63 10.68
N SER A 251 1.83 2.20 10.19
CA SER A 251 3.16 1.60 10.28
C SER A 251 3.89 2.17 11.50
N PRO A 252 4.18 1.37 12.55
CA PRO A 252 4.89 1.87 13.74
C PRO A 252 6.31 2.37 13.44
N TRP A 253 6.89 2.04 12.27
CA TRP A 253 8.20 2.52 11.85
C TRP A 253 8.18 3.89 11.17
N GLU A 254 6.98 4.39 10.81
CA GLU A 254 6.76 5.70 10.21
C GLU A 254 6.23 6.73 11.22
N VAL A 255 5.95 6.29 12.45
CA VAL A 255 5.59 7.18 13.56
C VAL A 255 6.88 7.73 14.15
N THR A 256 7.26 8.92 13.72
CA THR A 256 8.35 9.68 14.35
C THR A 256 7.83 10.24 15.67
N SER A 257 8.48 9.85 16.76
CA SER A 257 8.33 10.44 18.10
C SER A 257 8.97 11.81 18.20
#